data_AF-A0A3B8MWV2-F1
#
_entry.id   AF-A0A3B8MWV2-F1
#
_cell.length_a   1.000
_cell.length_b   1.000
_cell.length_c   1.000
_cell.angle_alpha   90.00
_cell.angle_beta   90.00
_cell.angle_gamma   90.00
#
_symmetry.space_group_name_H-M   'P 1'
#
loop_
_entity.id
_entity.type
_entity.pdbx_description
1 polymer ?
#
loop_
_entity_poly.entity_id
_entity_poly.type
_entity_poly.pdbx_seq_one_letter_code
_entity_poly.pdbx_strand_id
1 'polypeptide(L)' 'MLLPLGRRWRRSAGGPRGATLDTPAKRWGVDSGLPHVLLAGASAIRGGGVSAIGGHNAAMATLEVLRES' A
#
# COMPACT_ATOMS: atom_id res chain seq x y z
N MET A 1 19.51 17.55 -7.06
CA MET A 1 18.36 18.45 -6.88
C MET A 1 17.31 17.70 -6.08
N LEU A 2 17.22 17.98 -4.78
CA LEU A 2 16.40 17.24 -3.82
C LEU A 2 15.01 17.89 -3.75
N LEU A 3 13.98 17.23 -4.29
CA LEU A 3 12.58 17.64 -4.05
C LEU A 3 12.20 17.30 -2.60
N PRO A 4 11.37 18.11 -1.92
CA PRO A 4 11.02 17.87 -0.53
C PRO A 4 10.21 16.56 -0.41
N LEU A 5 10.85 15.53 0.14
CA LEU A 5 10.35 14.17 0.37
C LEU A 5 9.39 14.10 1.57
N GLY A 6 8.46 15.03 1.67
CA GLY A 6 7.47 15.06 2.75
C GLY A 6 6.07 15.05 2.17
N ARG A 7 5.31 13.97 2.37
CA ARG A 7 3.85 13.90 2.17
C ARG A 7 3.30 13.69 0.74
N ARG A 8 4.09 13.26 -0.25
CA ARG A 8 3.50 12.83 -1.55
C ARG A 8 2.97 11.39 -1.53
N TRP A 9 3.46 10.59 -0.60
CA TRP A 9 3.28 9.14 -0.64
C TRP A 9 1.89 8.65 -0.16
N ARG A 10 1.16 9.49 0.57
CA ARG A 10 -0.19 9.14 1.08
C ARG A 10 -1.28 9.17 -0.01
N ARG A 11 -1.07 9.85 -1.15
CA ARG A 11 -2.15 10.20 -2.10
C ARG A 11 -2.09 9.59 -3.50
N SER A 12 -1.06 8.83 -3.88
CA SER A 12 -1.06 8.17 -5.20
C SER A 12 -1.89 6.89 -5.16
N ALA A 13 -3.22 7.04 -5.16
CA ALA A 13 -4.13 5.94 -5.44
C ALA A 13 -4.07 5.64 -6.95
N GLY A 14 -3.25 4.68 -7.35
CA GLY A 14 -3.26 4.10 -8.70
C GLY A 14 -4.38 3.08 -8.91
N GLY A 15 -5.48 3.18 -8.15
CA GLY A 15 -6.67 2.35 -8.31
C GLY A 15 -7.75 3.11 -9.11
N PRO A 16 -8.81 2.43 -9.57
CA PRO A 16 -9.95 3.12 -10.19
C PRO A 16 -10.44 4.23 -9.25
N ARG A 17 -10.67 5.43 -9.82
CA ARG A 17 -11.18 6.58 -9.07
C ARG A 17 -12.50 6.17 -8.40
N GLY A 18 -12.51 6.09 -7.08
CA GLY A 18 -13.68 5.67 -6.29
C GLY A 18 -13.57 4.32 -5.59
N ALA A 19 -12.45 3.59 -5.69
CA ALA A 19 -12.23 2.38 -4.89
C ALA A 19 -12.33 2.69 -3.38
N THR A 20 -13.16 1.94 -2.67
CA THR A 20 -13.27 2.05 -1.20
C THR A 20 -11.96 1.59 -0.55
N LEU A 21 -11.49 2.30 0.47
CA LEU A 21 -10.27 1.99 1.21
C LEU A 21 -10.63 1.52 2.64
N ASP A 22 -11.56 0.58 2.69
CA ASP A 22 -12.18 0.04 3.91
C ASP A 22 -11.26 -0.91 4.69
N THR A 23 -10.32 -1.56 4.01
CA THR A 23 -9.36 -2.47 4.66
C THR A 23 -7.96 -1.86 4.73
N PRO A 24 -7.12 -2.22 5.72
CA PRO A 24 -5.71 -1.83 5.75
C PRO A 24 -4.99 -2.16 4.43
N ALA A 25 -5.23 -3.35 3.86
CA ALA A 25 -4.62 -3.78 2.60
C ALA A 25 -4.93 -2.83 1.43
N LYS A 26 -6.19 -2.38 1.31
CA LYS A 26 -6.59 -1.38 0.29
C LYS A 26 -6.00 -0.01 0.58
N ARG A 27 -6.00 0.44 1.85
CA ARG A 27 -5.42 1.73 2.28
C ARG A 27 -3.93 1.85 1.90
N TRP A 28 -3.18 0.79 2.14
CA TRP A 28 -1.76 0.67 1.79
C TRP A 28 -1.52 0.22 0.35
N GLY A 29 -2.56 -0.08 -0.44
CA GLY A 29 -2.43 -0.43 -1.86
C GLY A 29 -1.64 -1.72 -2.10
N VAL A 30 -1.77 -2.68 -1.17
CA VAL A 30 -1.13 -4.01 -1.19
C VAL A 30 -2.17 -5.13 -1.19
N ASP A 31 -3.43 -4.79 -1.46
CA ASP A 31 -4.53 -5.74 -1.55
C ASP A 31 -4.27 -6.77 -2.66
N SER A 32 -4.37 -8.04 -2.30
CA SER A 32 -4.28 -9.17 -3.22
C SER A 32 -5.65 -9.71 -3.64
N GLY A 33 -6.73 -9.28 -2.99
CA GLY A 33 -8.07 -9.86 -3.11
C GLY A 33 -8.27 -11.14 -2.29
N LEU A 34 -7.24 -11.63 -1.59
CA LEU A 34 -7.31 -12.80 -0.73
C LEU A 34 -7.15 -12.40 0.75
N PRO A 35 -7.92 -13.00 1.67
CA PRO A 35 -7.77 -12.75 3.10
C PRO A 35 -6.34 -13.03 3.58
N HIS A 36 -5.78 -12.08 4.34
CA HIS A 36 -4.45 -12.18 4.99
C HIS A 36 -3.24 -12.32 4.03
N VAL A 37 -3.43 -12.19 2.71
CA VAL A 37 -2.34 -12.20 1.72
C VAL A 37 -2.13 -10.80 1.17
N LEU A 38 -0.89 -10.32 1.17
CA LEU A 38 -0.54 -8.96 0.75
C LEU A 38 0.51 -8.96 -0.37
N LEU A 39 0.40 -8.01 -1.30
CA LEU A 39 1.37 -7.78 -2.36
C LEU A 39 2.55 -6.93 -1.84
N ALA A 40 3.76 -7.49 -1.86
CA ALA A 40 4.97 -6.83 -1.35
C ALA A 40 5.94 -6.34 -2.44
N GLY A 41 5.60 -6.51 -3.72
CA GLY A 41 6.48 -6.24 -4.85
C GLY A 41 5.94 -5.20 -5.83
N ALA A 42 6.43 -5.25 -7.07
CA ALA A 42 6.05 -4.33 -8.13
C ALA A 42 4.57 -4.41 -8.56
N SER A 43 3.88 -5.50 -8.19
CA SER A 43 2.44 -5.69 -8.40
C SER A 43 1.56 -4.88 -7.44
N ALA A 44 2.11 -4.32 -6.36
CA ALA A 44 1.34 -3.49 -5.44
C ALA A 44 0.91 -2.18 -6.12
N ILE A 45 -0.37 -1.82 -5.98
CA ILE A 45 -0.97 -0.57 -6.51
C ILE A 45 -0.20 0.66 -6.02
N ARG A 46 0.32 0.60 -4.79
CA ARG A 46 1.19 1.61 -4.19
C ARG A 46 2.61 1.07 -4.00
N GLY A 47 3.16 0.32 -4.95
CA GLY A 47 4.56 -0.14 -4.91
C GLY A 47 5.37 0.41 -6.08
N GLY A 48 4.81 0.27 -7.29
CA GLY A 48 5.54 0.51 -8.54
C GLY A 48 6.78 -0.37 -8.67
N GLY A 49 7.55 -0.22 -9.75
CA GLY A 49 8.86 -0.87 -9.89
C GLY A 49 9.94 -0.36 -8.93
N VAL A 50 9.58 0.47 -7.93
CA VAL A 50 10.53 1.02 -6.96
C VAL A 50 10.79 -0.03 -5.89
N SER A 51 12.03 -0.52 -5.89
CA SER A 51 12.56 -1.45 -4.90
C SER A 51 12.24 -0.98 -3.46
N ALA A 52 11.73 -1.89 -2.64
CA ALA A 52 11.34 -1.73 -1.23
C ALA A 52 10.02 -1.02 -0.89
N ILE A 53 9.39 -0.28 -1.81
CA ILE A 53 8.15 0.43 -1.49
C ILE A 53 6.97 -0.52 -1.23
N GLY A 54 6.75 -1.49 -2.12
CA GLY A 54 5.69 -2.50 -1.93
C GLY A 54 5.85 -3.27 -0.62
N GLY A 55 7.09 -3.63 -0.28
CA GLY A 55 7.41 -4.37 0.95
C GLY A 55 7.14 -3.55 2.21
N HIS A 56 7.52 -2.26 2.21
CA HIS A 56 7.21 -1.34 3.31
C HIS A 56 5.69 -1.25 3.56
N ASN A 57 4.90 -1.12 2.50
CA ASN A 57 3.44 -1.05 2.63
C ASN A 57 2.82 -2.34 3.15
N ALA A 58 3.29 -3.48 2.67
CA ALA A 58 2.82 -4.77 3.13
C ALA A 58 3.10 -4.91 4.64
N ALA A 59 4.28 -4.50 5.11
CA ALA A 59 4.61 -4.51 6.53
C ALA A 59 3.68 -3.60 7.35
N MET A 60 3.40 -2.38 6.90
CA MET A 60 2.49 -1.46 7.59
C MET A 60 1.05 -1.97 7.62
N ALA A 61 0.55 -2.53 6.50
CA ALA A 61 -0.77 -3.14 6.45
C ALA A 61 -0.89 -4.34 7.41
N THR A 62 0.13 -5.19 7.49
CA THR A 62 0.17 -6.30 8.46
C THR A 62 0.08 -5.80 9.89
N LEU A 63 0.82 -4.76 10.27
CA LEU A 63 0.78 -4.21 11.63
C LEU A 63 -0.60 -3.67 12.00
N GLU A 64 -1.31 -3.05 11.06
CA GLU A 64 -2.69 -2.60 11.28
C GLU A 64 -3.66 -3.77 11.42
N VAL A 65 -3.59 -4.76 10.52
CA VAL A 65 -4.44 -5.97 10.58
C VAL A 65 -4.26 -6.68 11.93
N LEU A 66 -3.02 -6.87 12.37
CA LEU A 66 -2.72 -7.54 13.65
C LEU A 66 -3.13 -6.72 14.87
N ARG A 67 -3.27 -5.40 14.75
CA ARG A 67 -3.73 -4.53 15.86
C ARG A 67 -5.26 -4.44 15.92
N GLU A 68 -5.93 -4.64 14.79
CA GLU A 68 -7.39 -4.64 14.64
C GLU A 68 -8.01 -6.04 14.92
N SER A 69 -7.17 -7.07 15.12
CA SER A 69 -7.56 -8.45 15.50
C SER A 69 -7.50 -8.66 17.01
#